data_AF-G2I357-F1
#
_entry.id   AF-G2I357-F1
#
_cell.length_a   1.000
_cell.length_b   1.000
_cell.length_c   1.000
_cell.angle_alpha   90.00
_cell.angle_beta   90.00
_cell.angle_gamma   90.00
#
_symmetry.space_group_name_H-M   'P 1'
#
loop_
_entity.id
_entity.type
_entity.pdbx_description
1 polymer ?
#
loop_
_entity_poly.entity_id
_entity_poly.type
_entity_poly.pdbx_seq_one_letter_code
_entity_poly.pdbx_strand_id
1 'polypeptide(L)' 'MLESRIVEVDGTFVGTLIIEADRVTQRFYATHDSVRAFHNRTLQGGDDLPRQVARLYRRNHAMGLQSSS' A
#
# COMPACT_ATOMS: atom_id res chain seq x y z
N MET A 1 -10.66 -2.49 19.51
CA MET A 1 -11.12 -1.97 18.20
C MET A 1 -9.95 -2.06 17.25
N LEU A 2 -10.14 -2.72 16.10
CA LEU A 2 -9.15 -2.67 15.01
C LEU A 2 -9.18 -1.25 14.44
N GLU A 3 -8.01 -0.65 14.28
CA GLU A 3 -7.88 0.66 13.65
C GLU A 3 -7.48 0.43 12.19
N SER A 4 -8.06 1.21 11.28
CA SER A 4 -7.72 1.14 9.88
C SER A 4 -7.39 2.53 9.34
N ARG A 5 -6.47 2.57 8.39
CA ARG A 5 -6.05 3.77 7.70
C ARG A 5 -6.09 3.56 6.20
N ILE A 6 -6.72 4.49 5.49
CA ILE A 6 -6.70 4.54 4.04
C ILE A 6 -5.29 4.92 3.58
N VAL A 7 -4.80 4.24 2.55
CA VAL A 7 -3.57 4.59 1.84
C VAL A 7 -3.94 5.08 0.45
N GLU A 8 -3.64 6.35 0.21
CA GLU A 8 -3.80 7.02 -1.08
C GLU A 8 -2.44 7.47 -1.60
N VAL A 9 -2.24 7.39 -2.90
CA VAL A 9 -1.05 7.89 -3.60
C VAL A 9 -1.51 8.74 -4.76
N ASP A 10 -1.11 10.01 -4.78
CA ASP A 10 -1.43 10.96 -5.86
C ASP A 10 -2.95 11.02 -6.15
N GLY A 11 -3.78 11.01 -5.10
CA GLY A 11 -5.25 11.03 -5.17
C GLY A 11 -5.90 9.69 -5.53
N THR A 12 -5.11 8.63 -5.74
CA THR A 12 -5.62 7.29 -6.04
C THR A 12 -5.67 6.44 -4.78
N PHE A 13 -6.83 5.85 -4.48
CA PHE A 13 -6.97 4.84 -3.45
C PHE A 13 -6.24 3.55 -3.87
N VAL A 14 -5.23 3.15 -3.10
CA VAL A 14 -4.39 1.98 -3.43
C VAL A 14 -4.54 0.82 -2.44
N GLY A 15 -5.12 1.07 -1.26
CA GLY A 15 -5.42 0.03 -0.28
C GLY A 15 -5.63 0.55 1.13
N THR A 16 -5.73 -0.38 2.07
CA THR A 16 -5.96 -0.09 3.49
C THR A 16 -4.90 -0.75 4.35
N LEU A 17 -4.41 -0.02 5.35
CA LEU A 17 -3.58 -0.56 6.42
C LEU A 17 -4.46 -0.86 7.63
N ILE A 18 -4.49 -2.11 8.07
CA ILE A 18 -5.20 -2.55 9.27
C ILE A 18 -4.17 -2.71 10.39
N ILE A 19 -4.45 -2.10 11.54
CA ILE A 19 -3.69 -2.27 12.78
C ILE A 19 -4.40 -3.35 13.59
N GLU A 20 -3.70 -4.45 13.83
CA GLU A 20 -4.22 -5.59 14.56
C GLU A 20 -4.37 -5.27 16.06
N ALA A 21 -5.03 -6.16 16.80
CA ALA A 21 -5.35 -5.96 18.21
C ALA A 21 -4.11 -5.75 19.10
N ASP A 22 -2.96 -6.30 18.71
CA ASP A 22 -1.68 -6.13 19.41
C ASP A 22 -1.04 -4.75 19.23
N ARG A 23 -1.60 -3.89 18.37
CA ARG A 23 -1.12 -2.54 18.01
C ARG A 23 0.28 -2.48 17.41
N VAL A 24 0.92 -3.63 17.19
CA VAL A 24 2.28 -3.74 16.65
C VAL A 24 2.24 -4.31 15.24
N THR A 25 1.37 -5.29 15.03
CA THR A 25 1.17 -5.93 13.75
C THR A 25 0.28 -5.06 12.90
N GLN A 26 0.77 -4.71 11.72
CA GLN A 26 0.02 -4.02 10.72
C GLN A 26 -0.07 -4.88 9.47
N ARG A 27 -1.19 -4.81 8.76
CA ARG A 27 -1.39 -5.57 7.53
C ARG A 27 -1.97 -4.69 6.44
N PHE A 28 -1.34 -4.73 5.27
CA PHE A 28 -1.80 -3.97 4.11
C PHE A 28 -2.61 -4.82 3.16
N TYR A 29 -3.77 -4.32 2.76
CA TYR A 29 -4.60 -4.92 1.73
C TYR A 29 -4.66 -4.00 0.53
N ALA A 30 -3.95 -4.38 -0.53
CA ALA A 30 -3.96 -3.69 -1.80
C ALA A 30 -5.32 -3.83 -2.49
N THR A 31 -5.80 -2.74 -3.06
CA THR A 31 -7.00 -2.69 -3.94
C THR A 31 -6.63 -2.32 -5.38
N HIS A 32 -5.42 -1.84 -5.60
CA HIS A 32 -4.91 -1.46 -6.91
C HIS A 32 -3.79 -2.42 -7.36
N ASP A 33 -3.83 -2.88 -8.63
CA ASP A 33 -2.92 -3.92 -9.13
C ASP A 33 -1.45 -3.46 -9.13
N SER A 34 -1.21 -2.16 -9.35
CA SER A 34 0.14 -1.56 -9.30
C SER A 34 0.85 -1.70 -7.95
N VAL A 35 0.13 -2.02 -6.87
CA VAL A 35 0.72 -2.28 -5.53
C VAL A 35 0.39 -3.68 -5.00
N ARG A 36 -0.10 -4.58 -5.87
CA ARG A 36 -0.50 -5.95 -5.49
C ARG A 36 0.61 -6.77 -4.84
N ALA A 37 1.88 -6.45 -5.10
CA ALA A 37 3.03 -7.07 -4.43
C ALA A 37 3.06 -6.84 -2.91
N PHE A 38 2.31 -5.86 -2.40
CA PHE A 38 2.15 -5.62 -0.96
C PHE A 38 0.86 -6.21 -0.39
N HIS A 39 0.00 -6.83 -1.20
CA HIS A 39 -1.28 -7.37 -0.72
C HIS A 39 -1.07 -8.42 0.38
N ASN A 40 -1.83 -8.29 1.47
CA ASN A 40 -1.75 -9.11 2.67
C ASN A 40 -0.36 -9.10 3.36
N ARG A 41 0.50 -8.12 3.06
CA ARG A 41 1.82 -8.02 3.68
C ARG A 41 1.68 -7.61 5.14
N THR A 42 2.33 -8.37 6.02
CA THR A 42 2.43 -8.07 7.44
C THR A 42 3.68 -7.24 7.72
N LEU A 43 3.54 -6.23 8.58
CA LEU A 43 4.56 -5.25 8.91
C LEU A 43 4.65 -5.13 10.43
N GLN A 44 5.82 -4.75 10.92
CA GLN A 44 5.98 -4.36 12.32
C GLN A 44 6.09 -2.84 12.41
N GLY A 45 5.73 -2.26 13.55
CA GLY A 45 5.52 -0.82 13.77
C GLY A 45 6.69 0.16 13.46
N GLY A 46 7.77 -0.29 12.82
CA GLY A 46 8.84 0.55 12.27
C GLY A 46 8.93 0.56 10.73
N ASP A 47 8.13 -0.24 10.03
CA ASP A 47 8.16 -0.27 8.57
C ASP A 47 7.45 0.94 7.95
N ASP A 48 8.15 1.72 7.12
CA ASP A 48 7.59 2.85 6.37
C ASP A 48 6.83 2.38 5.11
N LEU A 49 5.78 1.56 5.32
CA LEU A 49 5.00 0.98 4.23
C LEU A 49 4.41 2.04 3.28
N PRO A 50 3.77 3.13 3.76
CA PRO A 50 3.16 4.11 2.85
C PRO A 50 4.15 4.64 1.83
N ARG A 51 5.41 4.86 2.24
CA ARG A 51 6.49 5.27 1.34
C ARG A 51 6.86 4.20 0.32
N GLN A 52 6.93 2.93 0.74
CA GLN A 52 7.22 1.80 -0.15
C GLN A 52 6.10 1.57 -1.18
N VAL A 53 4.84 1.64 -0.75
CA VAL A 53 3.64 1.56 -1.59
C VAL A 53 3.64 2.70 -2.61
N ALA A 54 3.88 3.94 -2.18
CA ALA A 54 3.94 5.09 -3.07
C ALA A 54 5.05 4.98 -4.13
N ARG A 55 6.22 4.45 -3.74
CA ARG A 55 7.33 4.21 -4.67
C ARG A 55 6.97 3.17 -5.73
N LEU A 56 6.38 2.04 -5.33
CA LEU A 56 5.99 0.99 -6.27
C LEU A 56 4.85 1.46 -7.19
N TYR A 57 3.84 2.14 -6.63
CA TYR A 57 2.74 2.71 -7.39
C TYR A 57 3.25 3.60 -8.53
N ARG A 58 4.06 4.63 -8.20
CA ARG A 58 4.57 5.57 -9.20
C ARG A 58 5.46 4.89 -10.25
N ARG A 59 6.28 3.92 -9.84
CA ARG A 59 7.12 3.15 -10.78
C ARG A 59 6.25 2.38 -11.78
N ASN A 60 5.25 1.65 -11.29
CA ASN A 60 4.40 0.82 -12.15
C ASN A 60 3.48 1.68 -13.02
N HIS A 61 3.00 2.81 -12.51
CA HIS A 61 2.21 3.76 -13.28
C HIS A 61 3.04 4.40 -14.41
N ALA A 62 4.28 4.81 -14.12
CA ALA A 62 5.18 5.35 -15.14
C ALA A 62 5.54 4.33 -16.25
N MET A 63 5.66 3.03 -15.91
CA MET A 63 5.89 1.97 -16.90
C MET A 63 4.63 1.65 -17.73
N GLY A 64 3.44 1.72 -17.11
CA GLY A 64 2.16 1.58 -17.82
C GLY A 64 1.95 2.66 -18.87
N LEU A 65 2.30 3.92 -18.55
CA LEU A 65 2.28 5.04 -19.49
C LEU A 65 3.25 4.85 -20.68
N GLN A 66 4.41 4.24 -20.47
CA GLN A 66 5.41 3.99 -21.53
C GLN A 66 5.01 2.85 -22.49
N SER A 67 4.05 2.01 -22.12
CA SER A 67 3.61 0.86 -22.93
C SER A 67 2.49 1.22 -23.92
N SER A 68 2.08 2.49 -23.96
CA SER A 68 0.98 2.99 -24.80
C SER A 68 1.43 4.08 -25.79
N SER A 69 2.73 4.15 -26.11
CA SER A 69 3.31 5.10 -27.07
C SER A 69 3.89 4.40 -28.29
#